data_AF-A0A0M6XVM0-F1
#
_entry.id   AF-A0A0M6XVM0-F1
#
_cell.length_a   1.000
_cell.length_b   1.000
_cell.length_c   1.000
_cell.angle_alpha   90.00
_cell.angle_beta   90.00
_cell.angle_gamma   90.00
#
_symmetry.space_group_name_H-M   'P 1'
#
loop_
_entity.id
_entity.type
_entity.pdbx_description
1 polymer ?
#
loop_
_entity_poly.entity_id
_entity_poly.type
_entity_poly.pdbx_seq_one_letter_code
_entity_poly.pdbx_strand_id
1 'polypeptide(L)'
;METPRYLAGGGRAAPASFDDCLTRQFALCAALEALADSLPSNVDTLAATQLVEQLHPTLSYCQQFEETVVFPVVTRSKPQVELIVERLRHEHVEDIHHARDVCDSVTAFARNPVRLHANEEGYMLRCLFTSLRRHLAFDRDYILPLYLRACER
;
A
#
# COMPACT_ATOMS: atom_id res chain seq x y z
N MET A 1 17.51 25.80 -3.50
CA MET A 1 16.25 25.04 -3.48
C MET A 1 16.24 24.21 -4.75
N GLU A 2 16.90 23.07 -4.70
CA GLU A 2 17.08 22.18 -5.85
C GLU A 2 15.78 21.38 -6.08
N THR A 3 15.29 21.41 -7.31
CA THR A 3 14.20 20.58 -7.79
C THR A 3 14.71 19.16 -8.05
N PRO A 4 13.99 18.09 -7.64
CA PRO A 4 14.40 16.73 -7.97
C PRO A 4 14.20 16.50 -9.47
N ARG A 5 15.29 16.14 -10.12
CA ARG A 5 15.37 15.80 -11.54
C ARG A 5 14.81 14.39 -11.76
N TYR A 6 13.48 14.23 -11.79
CA TYR A 6 12.88 12.95 -12.16
C TYR A 6 12.90 12.80 -13.69
N LEU A 7 13.95 12.13 -14.16
CA LEU A 7 13.98 11.26 -15.33
C LEU A 7 13.17 11.71 -16.56
N ALA A 8 13.82 12.53 -17.38
CA ALA A 8 13.62 12.48 -18.82
C ALA A 8 14.11 11.09 -19.32
N GLY A 9 13.16 10.19 -19.57
CA GLY A 9 13.44 8.88 -20.14
C GLY A 9 12.13 8.18 -20.46
N GLY A 10 11.72 8.23 -21.72
CA GLY A 10 10.60 7.46 -22.27
C GLY A 10 10.93 5.96 -22.33
N GLY A 11 11.21 5.36 -21.19
CA GLY A 11 11.29 3.92 -21.01
C GLY A 11 9.98 3.48 -20.38
N ARG A 12 9.21 2.66 -21.10
CA ARG A 12 8.10 1.89 -20.53
C ARG A 12 8.62 1.24 -19.25
N ALA A 13 8.17 1.68 -18.08
CA ALA A 13 8.62 1.05 -16.83
C ALA A 13 8.29 -0.44 -16.93
N ALA A 14 9.25 -1.30 -16.57
CA ALA A 14 9.14 -2.72 -16.84
C ALA A 14 7.99 -3.33 -16.02
N PRO A 15 7.23 -4.29 -16.56
CA PRO A 15 6.17 -4.97 -15.82
C PRO A 15 6.61 -5.62 -14.50
N ALA A 16 7.89 -6.01 -14.39
CA ALA A 16 8.51 -6.46 -13.15
C ALA A 16 8.34 -5.44 -12.00
N SER A 17 8.34 -4.14 -12.31
CA SER A 17 8.19 -3.10 -11.31
C SER A 17 6.78 -3.05 -10.68
N PHE A 18 5.72 -3.50 -11.38
CA PHE A 18 4.38 -3.56 -10.76
C PHE A 18 4.23 -4.78 -9.86
N ASP A 19 4.70 -5.95 -10.30
CA ASP A 19 4.68 -7.18 -9.49
C ASP A 19 5.52 -7.03 -8.21
N ASP A 20 6.67 -6.35 -8.30
CA ASP A 20 7.49 -5.96 -7.15
C ASP A 20 6.71 -5.06 -6.16
N CYS A 21 5.93 -4.09 -6.67
CA CYS A 21 5.09 -3.23 -5.83
C CYS A 21 4.01 -4.04 -5.11
N LEU A 22 3.30 -4.93 -5.81
CA LEU A 22 2.30 -5.81 -5.20
C LEU A 22 2.92 -6.69 -4.12
N THR A 23 4.08 -7.30 -4.39
CA THR A 23 4.81 -8.13 -3.43
C THR A 23 5.16 -7.36 -2.16
N ARG A 24 5.65 -6.11 -2.28
CA ARG A 24 5.96 -5.25 -1.13
C ARG A 24 4.71 -4.92 -0.32
N GLN A 25 3.61 -4.59 -0.97
CA GLN A 25 2.36 -4.25 -0.28
C GLN A 25 1.73 -5.48 0.42
N PHE A 26 1.82 -6.67 -0.17
CA PHE A 26 1.42 -7.91 0.52
C PHE A 26 2.29 -8.20 1.75
N ALA A 27 3.60 -7.95 1.65
CA ALA A 27 4.51 -8.10 2.79
C ALA A 27 4.16 -7.12 3.94
N LEU A 28 3.80 -5.87 3.62
CA LEU A 28 3.28 -4.92 4.62
C LEU A 28 2.00 -5.44 5.27
N CYS A 29 1.06 -5.97 4.49
CA CYS A 29 -0.18 -6.53 5.03
C CYS A 29 0.07 -7.71 5.97
N ALA A 30 1.07 -8.55 5.68
CA ALA A 30 1.46 -9.65 6.56
C ALA A 30 2.09 -9.14 7.87
N ALA A 31 2.93 -8.11 7.79
CA ALA A 31 3.55 -7.50 8.97
C ALA A 31 2.51 -6.80 9.88
N LEU A 32 1.54 -6.09 9.30
CA LEU A 32 0.42 -5.48 10.03
C LEU A 32 -0.42 -6.53 10.76
N GLU A 33 -0.72 -7.65 10.11
CA GLU A 33 -1.46 -8.76 10.72
C GLU A 33 -0.67 -9.41 11.86
N ALA A 34 0.62 -9.69 11.65
CA ALA A 34 1.48 -10.24 12.69
C ALA A 34 1.53 -9.33 13.93
N LEU A 35 1.63 -8.01 13.74
CA LEU A 35 1.54 -7.04 14.83
C LEU A 35 0.18 -7.11 15.52
N ALA A 36 -0.91 -7.12 14.76
CA ALA A 36 -2.28 -7.17 15.28
C ALA A 36 -2.59 -8.46 16.08
N ASP A 37 -1.96 -9.58 15.74
CA ASP A 37 -2.10 -10.87 16.41
C ASP A 37 -1.20 -10.99 17.65
N SER A 38 -0.14 -10.18 17.75
CA SER A 38 0.77 -10.15 18.91
C SER A 38 0.24 -9.37 20.12
N LEU A 39 -0.78 -8.53 19.90
CA LEU A 39 -1.41 -7.69 20.92
C LEU A 39 -2.22 -8.53 21.94
N PRO A 40 -2.30 -8.13 23.22
CA PRO A 40 -1.53 -7.06 23.87
C PRO A 40 -0.16 -7.50 24.42
N SER A 41 0.12 -8.82 24.43
CA SER A 41 1.09 -9.39 25.39
C SER A 41 2.48 -9.64 24.81
N ASN A 42 2.62 -9.76 23.49
CA ASN A 42 3.85 -10.22 22.83
C ASN A 42 4.33 -9.23 21.76
N VAL A 43 4.12 -7.93 21.97
CA VAL A 43 4.49 -6.91 21.00
C VAL A 43 6.00 -6.68 21.04
N ASP A 44 6.65 -6.92 19.90
CA ASP A 44 8.01 -6.46 19.64
C ASP A 44 7.96 -4.98 19.21
N THR A 45 8.34 -4.08 20.11
CA THR A 45 8.27 -2.63 19.87
C THR A 45 9.30 -2.14 18.85
N LEU A 46 10.41 -2.85 18.67
CA LEU A 46 11.39 -2.54 17.63
C LEU A 46 10.81 -2.89 16.27
N ALA A 47 10.26 -4.09 16.12
CA ALA A 47 9.60 -4.51 14.89
C ALA A 47 8.40 -3.61 14.54
N ALA A 48 7.60 -3.22 15.54
CA ALA A 48 6.50 -2.29 15.35
C ALA A 48 6.97 -0.90 14.87
N THR A 49 8.07 -0.39 15.42
CA THR A 49 8.67 0.89 15.01
C THR A 49 9.20 0.81 13.57
N GLN A 50 9.91 -0.25 13.23
CA GLN A 50 10.40 -0.47 11.86
C GLN A 50 9.26 -0.62 10.85
N LEU A 51 8.14 -1.23 11.25
CA LEU A 51 6.96 -1.35 10.41
C LEU A 51 6.36 0.02 10.08
N VAL A 52 6.15 0.89 11.08
CA VAL A 52 5.57 2.22 10.84
C VAL A 52 6.49 3.14 10.02
N GLU A 53 7.80 3.03 10.21
CA GLU A 53 8.79 3.76 9.39
C GLU A 53 8.72 3.38 7.90
N GLN A 54 8.36 2.12 7.61
CA GLN A 54 8.28 1.59 6.24
C GLN A 54 6.89 1.70 5.62
N LEU A 55 5.82 1.68 6.43
CA LEU A 55 4.43 1.58 5.99
C LEU A 55 4.06 2.67 4.99
N HIS A 56 4.07 3.93 5.42
CA HIS A 56 3.63 5.04 4.58
C HIS A 56 4.54 5.24 3.34
N PRO A 57 5.89 5.26 3.45
CA PRO A 57 6.75 5.44 2.29
C PRO A 57 6.59 4.33 1.24
N THR A 58 6.46 3.08 1.66
CA THR A 58 6.33 1.94 0.74
C THR A 58 4.96 1.95 0.07
N LEU A 59 3.88 2.18 0.82
CA LEU A 59 2.52 2.26 0.28
C LEU A 59 2.40 3.41 -0.72
N SER A 60 2.86 4.61 -0.34
CA SER A 60 2.85 5.80 -1.20
C SER A 60 3.61 5.60 -2.50
N TYR A 61 4.79 4.96 -2.42
CA TYR A 61 5.60 4.68 -3.60
C TYR A 61 4.86 3.74 -4.58
N CYS A 62 4.27 2.66 -4.08
CA CYS A 62 3.58 1.67 -4.91
C CYS A 62 2.34 2.28 -5.57
N GLN A 63 1.49 2.97 -4.80
CA GLN A 63 0.29 3.61 -5.34
C GLN A 63 0.63 4.74 -6.33
N GLN A 64 1.69 5.51 -6.07
CA GLN A 64 2.15 6.52 -7.03
C GLN A 64 2.66 5.87 -8.33
N PHE A 65 3.34 4.73 -8.24
CA PHE A 65 3.74 3.98 -9.42
C PHE A 65 2.52 3.52 -10.23
N GLU A 66 1.48 3.05 -9.56
CA GLU A 66 0.22 2.68 -10.21
C GLU A 66 -0.43 3.87 -10.93
N GLU A 67 -0.57 5.00 -10.23
CA GLU A 67 -1.21 6.19 -10.78
C GLU A 67 -0.45 6.83 -11.94
N THR A 68 0.88 6.83 -11.89
CA THR A 68 1.73 7.52 -12.87
C THR A 68 2.14 6.64 -14.04
N VAL A 69 2.12 5.31 -13.87
CA VAL A 69 2.61 4.35 -14.86
C VAL A 69 1.53 3.34 -15.27
N VAL A 70 0.97 2.62 -14.31
CA VAL A 70 0.12 1.45 -14.60
C VAL A 70 -1.24 1.88 -15.13
N PHE A 71 -1.96 2.70 -14.38
CA PHE A 71 -3.31 3.16 -14.72
C PHE A 71 -3.36 3.88 -16.08
N PRO A 72 -2.45 4.81 -16.42
CA PRO A 72 -2.46 5.45 -17.74
C PRO A 72 -2.28 4.49 -18.91
N VAL A 73 -1.51 3.41 -18.73
CA VAL A 73 -1.32 2.38 -19.77
C VAL A 73 -2.57 1.52 -19.90
N VAL A 74 -3.15 1.10 -18.76
CA VAL A 74 -4.36 0.28 -18.71
C VAL A 74 -5.56 1.01 -19.32
N THR A 75 -5.82 2.26 -18.93
CA THR A 75 -6.97 3.01 -19.42
C THR A 75 -6.84 3.39 -20.89
N ARG A 76 -5.62 3.68 -21.37
CA ARG A 76 -5.37 3.89 -22.81
C ARG A 76 -5.65 2.62 -23.62
N SER A 77 -5.27 1.44 -23.13
CA SER A 77 -5.52 0.18 -23.83
C SER A 77 -6.96 -0.32 -23.68
N LYS A 78 -7.67 0.04 -22.61
CA LYS A 78 -9.04 -0.42 -22.32
C LYS A 78 -9.86 0.70 -21.65
N PRO A 79 -10.35 1.70 -22.40
CA PRO A 79 -11.03 2.86 -21.83
C PRO A 79 -12.26 2.54 -20.97
N GLN A 80 -12.87 1.36 -21.15
CA GLN A 80 -14.04 0.94 -20.37
C GLN A 80 -13.75 0.74 -18.86
N VAL A 81 -12.47 0.68 -18.46
CA VAL A 81 -12.08 0.50 -17.05
C VAL A 81 -11.85 1.81 -16.31
N GLU A 82 -12.03 2.98 -16.96
CA GLU A 82 -11.73 4.28 -16.33
C GLU A 82 -12.50 4.48 -15.00
N LEU A 83 -13.79 4.14 -14.96
CA LEU A 83 -14.59 4.26 -13.73
C LEU A 83 -14.08 3.36 -12.59
N ILE A 84 -13.49 2.20 -12.94
CA ILE A 84 -12.88 1.30 -11.95
C ILE A 84 -11.59 1.92 -11.44
N VAL A 85 -10.76 2.46 -12.33
CA VAL A 85 -9.50 3.11 -11.97
C VAL A 85 -9.73 4.35 -11.11
N GLU A 86 -10.73 5.17 -11.41
CA GLU A 86 -11.11 6.29 -10.54
C GLU A 86 -11.50 5.83 -9.13
N ARG A 87 -12.25 4.73 -9.01
CA ARG A 87 -12.54 4.13 -7.72
C ARG A 87 -11.26 3.68 -6.99
N LEU A 88 -10.32 3.03 -7.67
CA LEU A 88 -9.04 2.62 -7.07
C LEU A 88 -8.22 3.81 -6.57
N ARG A 89 -8.20 4.93 -7.31
CA ARG A 89 -7.57 6.18 -6.86
C ARG A 89 -8.22 6.72 -5.57
N HIS A 90 -9.53 6.63 -5.45
CA HIS A 90 -10.22 7.02 -4.22
C HIS A 90 -9.85 6.09 -3.06
N GLU A 91 -9.77 4.78 -3.30
CA GLU A 91 -9.31 3.80 -2.31
C GLU A 91 -7.87 4.10 -1.85
N HIS A 92 -6.95 4.49 -2.76
CA HIS A 92 -5.59 4.92 -2.39
C HIS A 92 -5.61 6.08 -1.39
N VAL A 93 -6.45 7.09 -1.63
CA VAL A 93 -6.57 8.25 -0.73
C VAL A 93 -7.00 7.78 0.65
N GLU A 94 -8.03 6.93 0.74
CA GLU A 94 -8.52 6.38 2.02
C GLU A 94 -7.44 5.55 2.74
N ASP A 95 -6.78 4.65 2.02
CA ASP A 95 -5.74 3.78 2.57
C ASP A 95 -4.52 4.58 3.07
N ILE A 96 -4.12 5.66 2.39
CA ILE A 96 -3.02 6.54 2.83
C ILE A 96 -3.38 7.30 4.11
N HIS A 97 -4.60 7.82 4.22
CA HIS A 97 -5.04 8.48 5.46
C HIS A 97 -5.04 7.50 6.61
N HIS A 98 -5.60 6.31 6.41
CA HIS A 98 -5.64 5.27 7.43
C HIS A 98 -4.24 4.76 7.81
N ALA A 99 -3.32 4.64 6.85
CA ALA A 99 -1.93 4.29 7.14
C ALA A 99 -1.23 5.32 8.04
N ARG A 100 -1.55 6.62 7.90
CA ARG A 100 -1.03 7.68 8.80
C ARG A 100 -1.58 7.53 10.21
N ASP A 101 -2.88 7.32 10.34
CA ASP A 101 -3.54 7.13 11.63
C ASP A 101 -2.95 5.90 12.37
N VAL A 102 -2.72 4.80 11.64
CA VAL A 102 -2.03 3.61 12.16
C VAL A 102 -0.60 3.92 12.58
N CYS A 103 0.18 4.64 11.77
CA CYS A 103 1.54 5.02 12.12
C CYS A 103 1.60 5.83 13.43
N ASP A 104 0.70 6.80 13.59
CA ASP A 104 0.63 7.65 14.78
C ASP A 104 0.23 6.82 16.01
N SER A 105 -0.78 5.95 15.87
CA SER A 105 -1.25 5.10 16.97
C SER A 105 -0.22 4.07 17.41
N VAL A 106 0.38 3.33 16.48
CA VAL A 106 1.43 2.35 16.80
C VAL A 106 2.65 3.03 17.42
N THR A 107 3.03 4.22 16.95
CA THR A 107 4.13 5.00 17.55
C THR A 107 3.83 5.38 19.00
N ALA A 108 2.60 5.80 19.29
CA ALA A 108 2.16 6.09 20.66
C ALA A 108 2.15 4.82 21.52
N PHE A 109 1.61 3.72 21.00
CA PHE A 109 1.55 2.43 21.67
C PHE A 109 2.95 1.88 21.99
N ALA A 110 3.89 1.95 21.07
CA ALA A 110 5.26 1.46 21.25
C ALA A 110 6.02 2.22 22.35
N ARG A 111 5.70 3.50 22.57
CA ARG A 111 6.29 4.33 23.64
C ARG A 111 5.70 4.04 25.02
N ASN A 112 4.41 3.70 25.08
CA ASN A 112 3.72 3.39 26.32
C ASN A 112 2.64 2.31 26.08
N PRO A 113 3.02 1.02 26.10
CA PRO A 113 2.09 -0.05 25.81
C PRO A 113 1.12 -0.25 26.97
N VAL A 114 -0.04 0.39 26.91
CA VAL A 114 -1.13 0.23 27.88
C VAL A 114 -2.11 -0.81 27.35
N ARG A 115 -2.30 -1.90 28.10
CA ARG A 115 -3.15 -3.05 27.70
C ARG A 115 -4.59 -2.67 27.31
N LEU A 116 -5.15 -1.60 27.88
CA LEU A 116 -6.52 -1.16 27.60
C LEU A 116 -6.74 -0.68 26.16
N HIS A 117 -5.70 -0.18 25.48
CA HIS A 117 -5.79 0.31 24.10
C HIS A 117 -5.53 -0.78 23.04
N ALA A 118 -5.14 -1.99 23.45
CA ALA A 118 -4.72 -3.03 22.51
C ALA A 118 -5.85 -3.55 21.61
N ASN A 119 -7.10 -3.50 22.08
CA ASN A 119 -8.26 -3.89 21.25
C ASN A 119 -8.51 -2.87 20.14
N GLU A 120 -8.42 -1.57 20.46
CA GLU A 120 -8.57 -0.47 19.51
C GLU A 120 -7.43 -0.49 18.47
N GLU A 121 -6.20 -0.68 18.94
CA GLU A 121 -5.02 -0.84 18.09
C GLU A 121 -5.17 -2.04 17.15
N GLY A 122 -5.55 -3.19 17.69
CA GLY A 122 -5.78 -4.40 16.91
C GLY A 122 -6.92 -4.25 15.89
N TYR A 123 -7.90 -3.39 16.15
CA TYR A 123 -8.97 -3.07 15.22
C TYR A 123 -8.46 -2.18 14.07
N MET A 124 -7.74 -1.10 14.37
CA MET A 124 -7.19 -0.20 13.34
C MET A 124 -6.26 -0.93 12.38
N LEU A 125 -5.34 -1.73 12.91
CA LEU A 125 -4.45 -2.57 12.09
C LEU A 125 -5.24 -3.51 11.16
N ARG A 126 -6.26 -4.19 11.70
CA ARG A 126 -7.11 -5.13 10.93
C ARG A 126 -7.91 -4.45 9.84
N CYS A 127 -8.47 -3.27 10.12
CA CYS A 127 -9.19 -2.50 9.12
C CYS A 127 -8.27 -2.08 7.96
N LEU A 128 -7.04 -1.63 8.25
CA LEU A 128 -6.08 -1.25 7.22
C LEU A 128 -5.66 -2.44 6.36
N PHE A 129 -5.11 -3.52 6.94
CA PHE A 129 -4.58 -4.61 6.13
C PHE A 129 -5.70 -5.37 5.38
N THR A 130 -6.93 -5.39 5.91
CA THR A 130 -8.06 -6.01 5.21
C THR A 130 -8.53 -5.17 4.03
N SER A 131 -8.50 -3.83 4.13
CA SER A 131 -8.74 -2.94 3.00
C SER A 131 -7.70 -3.18 1.91
N LEU A 132 -6.42 -3.05 2.26
CA LEU A 132 -5.29 -3.22 1.34
C LEU A 132 -5.31 -4.59 0.65
N ARG A 133 -5.54 -5.70 1.38
CA ARG A 133 -5.57 -7.03 0.74
C ARG A 133 -6.66 -7.17 -0.32
N ARG A 134 -7.82 -6.51 -0.16
CA ARG A 134 -8.90 -6.53 -1.16
C ARG A 134 -8.51 -5.74 -2.39
N HIS A 135 -7.89 -4.57 -2.18
CA HIS A 135 -7.35 -3.73 -3.25
C HIS A 135 -6.25 -4.48 -4.04
N LEU A 136 -5.23 -5.00 -3.35
CA LEU A 136 -4.12 -5.75 -3.95
C LEU A 136 -4.57 -7.03 -4.66
N ALA A 137 -5.59 -7.71 -4.14
CA ALA A 137 -6.18 -8.86 -4.83
C ALA A 137 -6.82 -8.44 -6.16
N PHE A 138 -7.52 -7.30 -6.19
CA PHE A 138 -8.06 -6.75 -7.42
C PHE A 138 -6.95 -6.39 -8.42
N ASP A 139 -5.88 -5.76 -7.95
CA ASP A 139 -4.76 -5.41 -8.83
C ASP A 139 -4.07 -6.62 -9.40
N ARG A 140 -3.74 -7.61 -8.57
CA ARG A 140 -3.12 -8.86 -8.99
C ARG A 140 -3.99 -9.61 -9.99
N ASP A 141 -5.30 -9.71 -9.73
CA ASP A 141 -6.19 -10.57 -10.51
C ASP A 141 -6.72 -9.89 -11.79
N TYR A 142 -6.77 -8.54 -11.82
CA TYR A 142 -7.36 -7.79 -12.92
C TYR A 142 -6.43 -6.73 -13.53
N ILE A 143 -5.85 -5.83 -12.74
CA ILE A 143 -5.04 -4.71 -13.26
C ILE A 143 -3.72 -5.21 -13.85
N LEU A 144 -2.99 -6.07 -13.14
CA LEU A 144 -1.71 -6.61 -13.61
C LEU A 144 -1.85 -7.37 -14.94
N PRO A 145 -2.82 -8.30 -15.13
CA PRO A 145 -3.04 -8.92 -16.44
C PRO A 145 -3.42 -7.93 -17.55
N LEU A 146 -4.18 -6.87 -17.24
CA LEU A 146 -4.50 -5.82 -18.20
C LEU A 146 -3.27 -5.02 -18.60
N TYR A 147 -2.44 -4.66 -17.61
CA TYR A 147 -1.19 -3.94 -17.80
C TYR A 147 -0.20 -4.74 -18.63
N LEU A 148 0.00 -6.03 -18.33
CA LEU A 148 0.88 -6.92 -19.10
C LEU A 148 0.45 -7.00 -20.57
N ARG A 149 -0.83 -7.25 -20.85
CA ARG A 149 -1.37 -7.27 -22.23
C ARG A 149 -1.24 -5.92 -22.93
N ALA A 150 -1.37 -4.82 -22.21
CA ALA A 150 -1.15 -3.49 -22.74
C ALA A 150 0.34 -3.20 -22.98
N CYS A 151 1.23 -3.87 -22.25
CA CYS A 151 2.69 -3.81 -22.39
C CYS A 151 3.26 -4.67 -23.53
N GLU A 152 2.51 -5.65 -24.02
CA GLU A 152 2.90 -6.50 -25.16
C GLU A 152 2.55 -5.90 -26.52
N ARG A 153 1.69 -4.88 -26.55
CA ARG A 153 1.29 -4.12 -27.74
C ARG A 153 2.26 -2.99 -28.06
#